data_AF-A0A9R1XEF9-F1
#
_entry.id   AF-A0A9R1XEF9-F1
#
_cell.length_a   1.000
_cell.length_b   1.000
_cell.length_c   1.000
_cell.angle_alpha   90.00
_cell.angle_beta   90.00
_cell.angle_gamma   90.00
#
_symmetry.space_group_name_H-M   'P 1'
#
loop_
_entity.id
_entity.type
_entity.pdbx_description
1 polymer ?
#
loop_
_entity_poly.entity_id
_entity_poly.type
_entity_poly.pdbx_seq_one_letter_code
_entity_poly.pdbx_strand_id
1 'polypeptide(L)'
;MPAMQPDHEKEGFSRIPDVKWEDVGGVATLRREFDRYIFRRIKYQDEYEKYGVDLETGFLLYGPPGCGKTLIAKAVANEAGANFIHIKGPEILNKYYGETESAIRKIFKRARECSPCILFFDEIDALTIKRGIVGGSQHLERVLTQLLVELDGAEKRKGVYVIGATNRPEMMD
;
A
#
# COMPACT_ATOMS: atom_id res chain seq x y z
N MET A 1 -37.50 3.62 -13.90
CA MET A 1 -36.43 3.41 -12.91
C MET A 1 -35.13 3.33 -13.69
N PRO A 2 -34.21 4.30 -13.60
CA PRO A 2 -32.98 4.22 -14.37
C PRO A 2 -32.11 3.09 -13.78
N ALA A 3 -31.68 2.19 -14.66
CA ALA A 3 -30.78 1.10 -14.34
C ALA A 3 -29.47 1.67 -13.75
N MET A 4 -29.12 1.22 -12.55
CA MET A 4 -27.79 1.42 -11.97
C MET A 4 -26.78 0.75 -12.90
N GLN A 5 -26.10 1.55 -13.72
CA GLN A 5 -24.89 1.11 -14.39
C GLN A 5 -23.81 0.91 -13.32
N PRO A 6 -23.15 -0.26 -13.23
CA PRO A 6 -22.01 -0.45 -12.34
C PRO A 6 -20.81 0.29 -12.93
N ASP A 7 -20.75 1.60 -12.69
CA ASP A 7 -19.62 2.41 -13.08
C ASP A 7 -18.56 2.37 -11.96
N HIS A 8 -17.31 2.13 -12.36
CA HIS A 8 -16.07 2.04 -11.57
C HIS A 8 -15.55 0.65 -11.14
N GLU A 9 -15.33 -0.25 -12.09
CA GLU A 9 -14.04 -0.95 -12.17
C GLU A 9 -13.02 0.00 -12.81
N LYS A 10 -12.53 0.98 -12.03
CA LYS A 10 -11.31 1.71 -12.42
C LYS A 10 -10.13 0.86 -11.98
N GLU A 11 -9.42 0.32 -12.97
CA GLU A 11 -8.26 -0.56 -12.83
C GLU A 11 -7.36 -0.15 -11.64
N GLY A 12 -7.23 -1.02 -10.64
CA GLY A 12 -6.37 -0.84 -9.46
C GLY A 12 -7.08 -0.60 -8.11
N PHE A 13 -8.40 -0.36 -8.13
CA PHE A 13 -9.19 -0.11 -6.92
C PHE A 13 -10.18 -1.26 -6.68
N SER A 14 -9.90 -2.12 -5.70
CA SER A 14 -10.85 -3.18 -5.30
C SER A 14 -11.59 -2.75 -4.04
N ARG A 15 -12.92 -2.85 -4.06
CA ARG A 15 -13.66 -3.09 -2.81
C ARG A 15 -13.15 -4.40 -2.25
N ILE A 16 -12.84 -4.43 -0.96
CA ILE A 16 -12.25 -5.52 -0.16
C ILE A 16 -11.96 -6.79 -0.98
N PRO A 17 -10.68 -7.16 -1.23
CA PRO A 17 -10.33 -8.30 -2.06
C PRO A 17 -10.93 -9.60 -1.51
N ASP A 18 -11.13 -10.60 -2.37
CA ASP A 18 -11.76 -11.89 -2.07
C ASP A 18 -10.79 -13.00 -1.64
N VAL A 19 -9.49 -12.73 -1.71
CA VAL A 19 -8.41 -13.65 -1.33
C VAL A 19 -8.42 -13.89 0.18
N LYS A 20 -8.35 -15.15 0.61
CA LYS A 20 -8.29 -15.54 2.02
C LYS A 20 -6.91 -16.04 2.39
N TRP A 21 -6.64 -16.14 3.70
CA TRP A 21 -5.40 -16.76 4.20
C TRP A 21 -5.26 -18.23 3.82
N GLU A 22 -6.36 -18.92 3.59
CA GLU A 22 -6.39 -20.31 3.11
C GLU A 22 -5.76 -20.44 1.71
N ASP A 23 -5.81 -19.37 0.91
CA ASP A 23 -5.21 -19.30 -0.42
C ASP A 23 -3.69 -19.02 -0.37
N VAL A 24 -3.13 -18.81 0.82
CA VAL A 24 -1.73 -18.42 1.02
C VAL A 24 -0.99 -19.47 1.86
N GLY A 25 -0.06 -20.19 1.23
CA GLY A 25 0.73 -21.24 1.91
C GLY A 25 1.86 -20.69 2.79
N GLY A 26 2.10 -21.33 3.94
CA GLY A 26 3.34 -21.15 4.72
C GLY A 26 3.48 -19.83 5.51
N VAL A 27 2.39 -19.11 5.76
CA VAL A 27 2.41 -17.74 6.30
C VAL A 27 1.94 -17.59 7.76
N ALA A 28 1.96 -18.68 8.55
CA ALA A 28 1.43 -18.66 9.92
C ALA A 28 2.06 -17.59 10.82
N THR A 29 3.39 -17.41 10.73
CA THR A 29 4.12 -16.38 11.48
C THR A 29 3.73 -14.98 11.00
N LEU A 30 3.65 -14.79 9.69
CA LEU A 30 3.33 -13.50 9.07
C LEU A 30 1.89 -13.08 9.39
N ARG A 31 0.95 -14.02 9.41
CA ARG A 31 -0.44 -13.81 9.84
C ARG A 31 -0.52 -13.29 11.28
N ARG A 32 0.28 -13.82 12.21
CA ARG A 32 0.30 -13.34 13.60
C ARG A 32 0.81 -11.90 13.72
N GLU A 33 1.81 -11.53 12.92
CA GLU A 33 2.32 -10.16 12.89
C GLU A 33 1.26 -9.20 12.32
N PHE A 34 0.64 -9.55 11.18
CA PHE A 34 -0.43 -8.74 10.60
C PHE A 34 -1.68 -8.65 11.49
N ASP A 35 -2.03 -9.70 12.24
CA ASP A 35 -3.11 -9.63 13.24
C ASP A 35 -2.83 -8.53 14.27
N ARG A 36 -1.62 -8.54 14.83
CA ARG A 36 -1.21 -7.62 15.89
C ARG A 36 -1.20 -6.17 15.41
N TYR A 37 -0.66 -5.93 14.21
CA TYR A 37 -0.33 -4.59 13.76
C TYR A 37 -1.33 -3.98 12.77
N ILE A 38 -2.19 -4.77 12.13
CA ILE A 38 -3.21 -4.26 11.21
C ILE A 38 -4.60 -4.61 11.73
N PHE A 39 -4.92 -5.90 11.87
CA PHE A 39 -6.27 -6.34 12.19
C PHE A 39 -6.79 -5.75 13.50
N ARG A 40 -6.02 -5.88 14.59
CA ARG A 40 -6.41 -5.33 15.90
C ARG A 40 -6.53 -3.82 15.90
N ARG A 41 -5.68 -3.12 15.16
CA ARG A 41 -5.72 -1.65 15.07
C ARG A 41 -6.97 -1.15 14.33
N ILE A 42 -7.38 -1.85 13.29
CA ILE A 42 -8.63 -1.56 12.57
C ILE A 42 -9.84 -1.91 13.44
N LYS A 43 -9.82 -3.09 14.07
CA LYS A 43 -10.96 -3.60 14.84
C LYS A 43 -11.20 -2.84 16.15
N TYR A 44 -10.14 -2.40 16.83
CA TYR A 44 -10.19 -1.75 18.14
C TYR A 44 -9.70 -0.30 18.09
N GLN A 45 -9.98 0.41 16.99
CA GLN A 45 -9.45 1.76 16.72
C GLN A 45 -9.65 2.71 17.92
N ASP A 46 -10.86 2.75 18.49
CA ASP A 46 -11.21 3.62 19.62
C ASP A 46 -10.37 3.35 20.88
N GLU A 47 -9.92 2.11 21.08
CA GLU A 47 -9.06 1.75 22.22
C GLU A 47 -7.64 2.25 21.98
N TYR A 48 -7.07 1.98 20.81
CA TYR A 48 -5.71 2.42 20.46
C TYR A 48 -5.57 3.94 20.43
N GLU A 49 -6.60 4.67 19.97
CA GLU A 49 -6.62 6.15 20.00
C GLU A 49 -6.58 6.69 21.44
N LYS A 50 -7.31 6.05 22.38
CA LYS A 50 -7.30 6.45 23.80
C LYS A 50 -5.94 6.24 24.46
N TYR A 51 -5.19 5.23 24.03
CA TYR A 51 -3.83 4.96 24.52
C TYR A 51 -2.75 5.81 23.82
N GLY A 52 -3.13 6.70 22.89
CA GLY A 52 -2.19 7.55 22.15
C GLY A 52 -1.24 6.75 21.26
N VAL A 53 -1.62 5.53 20.87
CA VAL A 53 -0.79 4.67 20.02
C VAL A 53 -1.02 5.05 18.57
N ASP A 54 0.06 5.36 17.85
CA ASP A 54 -0.06 5.71 16.45
C ASP A 54 -0.58 4.52 15.63
N LEU A 55 -1.63 4.75 14.85
CA LEU A 55 -2.33 3.73 14.07
C LEU A 55 -1.69 3.50 12.71
N GLU A 56 -0.74 4.34 12.34
CA GLU A 56 0.04 4.16 11.15
C GLU A 56 1.02 3.01 11.31
N THR A 57 0.99 2.09 10.36
CA THR A 57 2.00 1.04 10.28
C THR A 57 2.31 0.78 8.82
N GLY A 58 3.61 0.92 8.50
CA GLY A 58 4.17 0.55 7.23
C GLY A 58 4.75 -0.86 7.31
N PHE A 59 4.39 -1.73 6.37
CA PHE A 59 5.00 -3.04 6.19
C PHE A 59 5.80 -3.07 4.90
N LEU A 60 6.93 -3.76 4.93
CA LEU A 60 7.68 -4.08 3.72
C LEU A 60 7.78 -5.61 3.60
N LEU A 61 7.13 -6.14 2.58
CA LEU A 61 7.22 -7.53 2.18
C LEU A 61 8.38 -7.68 1.19
N TYR A 62 9.37 -8.49 1.53
CA TYR A 62 10.48 -8.78 0.64
C TYR A 62 10.69 -10.29 0.50
N GLY A 63 11.26 -10.68 -0.63
CA GLY A 63 11.56 -12.07 -0.95
C GLY A 63 11.59 -12.30 -2.45
N PRO A 64 11.96 -13.50 -2.91
CA PRO A 64 12.03 -13.79 -4.34
C PRO A 64 10.67 -13.63 -5.04
N PRO A 65 10.67 -13.42 -6.37
CA PRO A 65 9.44 -13.38 -7.15
C PRO A 65 8.71 -14.73 -7.02
N GLY A 66 7.37 -14.69 -6.99
CA GLY A 66 6.53 -15.90 -6.85
C GLY A 66 6.22 -16.33 -5.41
N CYS A 67 6.72 -15.66 -4.37
CA CYS A 67 6.40 -15.97 -2.97
C CYS A 67 5.01 -15.46 -2.48
N GLY A 68 4.13 -15.06 -3.39
CA GLY A 68 2.77 -14.65 -3.03
C GLY A 68 2.65 -13.34 -2.23
N LYS A 69 3.64 -12.42 -2.30
CA LYS A 69 3.60 -11.12 -1.59
C LYS A 69 2.31 -10.33 -1.84
N THR A 70 1.89 -10.25 -3.10
CA THR A 70 0.63 -9.61 -3.52
C THR A 70 -0.60 -10.35 -2.99
N LEU A 71 -0.57 -11.69 -2.91
CA LEU A 71 -1.66 -12.50 -2.35
C LEU A 71 -1.76 -12.32 -0.83
N ILE A 72 -0.62 -12.26 -0.13
CA ILE A 72 -0.56 -11.96 1.31
C ILE A 72 -1.23 -10.61 1.59
N ALA A 73 -0.85 -9.56 0.86
CA ALA A 73 -1.42 -8.22 1.07
C ALA A 73 -2.94 -8.20 0.85
N LYS A 74 -3.43 -8.93 -0.17
CA LYS A 74 -4.87 -9.09 -0.40
C LYS A 74 -5.56 -9.87 0.72
N ALA A 75 -4.97 -10.97 1.19
CA ALA A 75 -5.52 -11.77 2.29
C ALA A 75 -5.62 -10.96 3.60
N VAL A 76 -4.61 -10.14 3.89
CA VAL A 76 -4.61 -9.21 5.03
C VAL A 76 -5.77 -8.20 4.89
N ALA A 77 -5.98 -7.64 3.71
CA ALA A 77 -7.06 -6.69 3.48
C ALA A 77 -8.46 -7.31 3.57
N ASN A 78 -8.61 -8.54 3.09
CA ASN A 78 -9.85 -9.31 3.25
C ASN A 78 -10.16 -9.58 4.73
N GLU A 79 -9.19 -10.11 5.48
CA GLU A 79 -9.41 -10.42 6.90
C GLU A 79 -9.67 -9.16 7.73
N ALA A 80 -8.98 -8.06 7.43
CA ALA A 80 -9.21 -6.78 8.08
C ALA A 80 -10.51 -6.06 7.67
N GLY A 81 -11.20 -6.54 6.62
CA GLY A 81 -12.36 -5.85 6.05
C GLY A 81 -12.00 -4.45 5.50
N ALA A 82 -10.75 -4.26 5.08
CA ALA A 82 -10.23 -2.97 4.65
C ALA A 82 -10.28 -2.83 3.12
N ASN A 83 -10.49 -1.61 2.65
CA ASN A 83 -10.37 -1.30 1.22
C ASN A 83 -8.94 -1.55 0.74
N PHE A 84 -8.77 -1.95 -0.51
CA PHE A 84 -7.46 -2.30 -1.05
C PHE A 84 -7.17 -1.50 -2.32
N ILE A 85 -6.09 -0.73 -2.27
CA ILE A 85 -5.58 0.04 -3.40
C ILE A 85 -4.25 -0.56 -3.82
N HIS A 86 -4.21 -1.13 -5.02
CA HIS A 86 -3.01 -1.75 -5.57
C HIS A 86 -2.32 -0.79 -6.54
N ILE A 87 -1.05 -0.52 -6.28
CA ILE A 87 -0.22 0.36 -7.10
C ILE A 87 1.06 -0.38 -7.45
N LYS A 88 1.35 -0.48 -8.74
CA LYS A 88 2.64 -1.01 -9.20
C LYS A 88 3.63 0.14 -9.37
N GLY A 89 4.87 -0.05 -8.94
CA GLY A 89 5.95 0.94 -9.08
C GLY A 89 6.04 1.54 -10.49
N PRO A 90 6.10 0.73 -11.55
CA PRO A 90 6.15 1.24 -12.94
C PRO A 90 4.91 2.04 -13.37
N GLU A 91 3.73 1.79 -12.78
CA GLU A 91 2.52 2.53 -13.12
C GLU A 91 2.57 3.99 -12.64
N ILE A 92 3.23 4.24 -11.51
CA ILE A 92 3.46 5.61 -11.02
C ILE A 92 4.29 6.40 -12.04
N LEU A 93 5.29 5.75 -12.67
CA LEU A 93 6.20 6.40 -13.62
C LEU A 93 5.55 6.64 -14.99
N ASN A 94 4.76 5.68 -15.49
CA ASN A 94 4.25 5.72 -16.86
C ASN A 94 2.93 6.48 -17.03
N LYS A 95 1.97 6.38 -16.08
CA LYS A 95 0.64 7.02 -16.25
C LYS A 95 0.66 8.54 -16.10
N TYR A 96 1.75 9.12 -15.60
CA TYR A 96 1.76 10.50 -15.12
C TYR A 96 2.97 11.32 -15.59
N TYR A 97 3.50 11.07 -16.80
CA TYR A 97 4.52 11.92 -17.42
C TYR A 97 4.11 13.41 -17.36
N GLY A 98 4.67 14.16 -16.40
CA GLY A 98 4.39 15.58 -16.15
C GLY A 98 3.62 15.91 -14.85
N GLU A 99 2.89 14.98 -14.24
CA GLU A 99 2.04 15.22 -13.04
C GLU A 99 2.18 14.16 -11.92
N THR A 100 3.27 13.39 -11.90
CA THR A 100 3.45 12.25 -10.99
C THR A 100 3.31 12.61 -9.50
N GLU A 101 3.72 13.82 -9.09
CA GLU A 101 3.55 14.29 -7.70
C GLU A 101 2.06 14.45 -7.32
N SER A 102 1.25 14.99 -8.24
CA SER A 102 -0.19 15.16 -8.06
C SER A 102 -0.90 13.81 -7.99
N ALA A 103 -0.41 12.81 -8.74
CA ALA A 103 -0.93 11.46 -8.71
C ALA A 103 -0.78 10.80 -7.34
N ILE A 104 0.41 10.90 -6.72
CA ILE A 104 0.65 10.38 -5.36
C ILE A 104 -0.32 11.05 -4.37
N ARG A 105 -0.46 12.38 -4.41
CA ARG A 105 -1.42 13.09 -3.54
C ARG A 105 -2.85 12.63 -3.73
N LYS A 106 -3.28 12.41 -4.97
CA LYS A 106 -4.63 11.92 -5.30
C LYS A 106 -4.86 10.50 -4.75
N ILE A 107 -3.86 9.63 -4.87
CA ILE A 107 -3.89 8.26 -4.34
C ILE A 107 -4.05 8.29 -2.81
N PHE A 108 -3.19 9.02 -2.10
CA PHE A 108 -3.26 9.11 -0.63
C PHE A 108 -4.53 9.82 -0.15
N LYS A 109 -5.01 10.84 -0.88
CA LYS A 109 -6.32 11.46 -0.60
C LYS A 109 -7.45 10.45 -0.67
N ARG A 110 -7.49 9.64 -1.74
CA ARG A 110 -8.52 8.63 -1.93
C ARG A 110 -8.42 7.49 -0.91
N ALA A 111 -7.21 7.06 -0.56
CA ALA A 111 -7.00 6.07 0.50
C ALA A 111 -7.61 6.52 1.84
N ARG A 112 -7.49 7.82 2.17
CA ARG A 112 -8.10 8.42 3.35
C ARG A 112 -9.63 8.49 3.27
N GLU A 113 -10.17 8.84 2.11
CA GLU A 113 -11.63 8.83 1.86
C GLU A 113 -12.23 7.41 1.93
N CYS A 114 -11.42 6.38 1.69
CA CYS A 114 -11.80 4.97 1.77
C CYS A 114 -11.32 4.29 3.07
N SER A 115 -11.00 5.04 4.13
CA SER A 115 -10.57 4.46 5.41
C SER A 115 -11.66 3.56 6.03
N PRO A 116 -11.33 2.37 6.58
CA PRO A 116 -9.99 1.77 6.68
C PRO A 116 -9.49 1.24 5.33
N CYS A 117 -8.26 1.59 4.96
CA CYS A 117 -7.68 1.26 3.65
C CYS A 117 -6.24 0.75 3.77
N ILE A 118 -5.91 -0.29 3.00
CA ILE A 118 -4.56 -0.78 2.76
C ILE A 118 -4.10 -0.31 1.39
N LEU A 119 -2.99 0.43 1.39
CA LEU A 119 -2.29 0.92 0.21
C LEU A 119 -1.12 -0.02 -0.07
N PHE A 120 -1.24 -0.84 -1.11
CA PHE A 120 -0.22 -1.82 -1.49
C PHE A 120 0.61 -1.32 -2.66
N PHE A 121 1.91 -1.10 -2.42
CA PHE A 121 2.89 -0.74 -3.44
C PHE A 121 3.68 -1.99 -3.86
N ASP A 122 3.38 -2.54 -5.03
CA ASP A 122 4.13 -3.64 -5.62
C ASP A 122 5.31 -3.14 -6.45
N GLU A 123 6.37 -3.95 -6.55
CA GLU A 123 7.61 -3.60 -7.28
C GLU A 123 8.16 -2.24 -6.87
N ILE A 124 8.20 -1.94 -5.56
CA ILE A 124 8.75 -0.67 -5.07
C ILE A 124 10.22 -0.52 -5.44
N ASP A 125 10.92 -1.64 -5.68
CA ASP A 125 12.28 -1.65 -6.19
C ASP A 125 12.43 -0.95 -7.54
N ALA A 126 11.39 -0.92 -8.38
CA ALA A 126 11.40 -0.17 -9.63
C ALA A 126 11.49 1.35 -9.41
N LEU A 127 11.00 1.83 -8.26
CA LEU A 127 11.10 3.24 -7.87
C LEU A 127 12.42 3.58 -7.18
N THR A 128 13.09 2.60 -6.58
CA THR A 128 14.29 2.81 -5.74
C THR A 128 15.62 2.58 -6.45
N ILE A 129 15.65 2.23 -7.75
CA ILE A 129 16.89 1.90 -8.49
C ILE A 129 17.88 3.10 -8.54
N LYS A 130 18.70 3.16 -7.49
CA LYS A 130 19.99 3.81 -7.25
C LYS A 130 20.08 5.34 -7.39
N ARG A 131 20.15 5.99 -6.21
CA ARG A 131 20.69 7.35 -5.90
C ARG A 131 22.17 7.56 -6.31
N GLY A 132 22.66 6.94 -7.38
CA GLY A 132 24.10 6.93 -7.67
C GLY A 132 24.50 6.72 -9.13
N ILE A 133 23.55 6.56 -10.05
CA ILE A 133 23.88 6.65 -11.48
C ILE A 133 23.91 8.14 -11.81
N VAL A 134 25.11 8.66 -12.06
CA VAL A 134 25.32 10.01 -12.61
C VAL A 134 24.50 10.09 -13.91
N GLY A 135 23.33 10.74 -13.85
CA GLY A 135 22.33 10.78 -14.93
C GLY A 135 20.94 10.19 -14.60
N GLY A 136 20.72 9.69 -13.38
CA GLY A 136 19.39 9.27 -12.90
C GLY A 136 18.35 10.39 -13.03
N SER A 137 17.18 10.08 -13.61
CA SER A 137 16.17 11.09 -13.90
C SER A 137 15.75 11.85 -12.64
N GLN A 138 16.05 13.15 -12.55
CA GLN A 138 15.59 14.05 -11.48
C GLN A 138 14.08 13.92 -11.18
N HIS A 139 13.31 13.45 -12.16
CA HIS A 139 11.91 13.10 -12.01
C HIS A 139 11.65 11.98 -10.99
N LEU A 140 12.43 10.90 -10.99
CA LEU A 140 12.31 9.78 -10.03
C LEU A 140 12.56 10.22 -8.60
N GLU A 141 13.57 11.05 -8.37
CA GLU A 141 13.90 11.56 -7.03
C GLU A 141 12.78 12.42 -6.44
N ARG A 142 12.13 13.25 -7.28
CA ARG A 142 10.99 14.07 -6.85
C ARG A 142 9.78 13.21 -6.48
N VAL A 143 9.52 12.15 -7.25
CA VAL A 143 8.45 11.18 -6.97
C VAL A 143 8.69 10.46 -5.64
N LEU A 144 9.92 9.97 -5.40
CA LEU A 144 10.29 9.35 -4.13
C LEU A 144 10.17 10.32 -2.95
N THR A 145 10.65 11.56 -3.13
CA THR A 145 10.54 12.59 -2.09
C THR A 145 9.08 12.87 -1.75
N GLN A 146 8.21 13.01 -2.76
CA GLN A 146 6.79 13.22 -2.54
C GLN A 146 6.12 12.01 -1.88
N LEU A 147 6.52 10.78 -2.23
CA LEU A 147 6.05 9.57 -1.56
C LEU A 147 6.44 9.56 -0.07
N LEU A 148 7.70 9.87 0.24
CA LEU A 148 8.19 9.98 1.62
C LEU A 148 7.44 11.06 2.40
N VAL A 149 7.19 12.23 1.80
CA VAL A 149 6.41 13.31 2.44
C VAL A 149 4.99 12.86 2.78
N GLU A 150 4.33 12.08 1.90
CA GLU A 150 3.01 11.51 2.21
C GLU A 150 3.10 10.39 3.25
N LEU A 151 4.20 9.64 3.29
CA LEU A 151 4.47 8.62 4.31
C LEU A 151 4.95 9.19 5.66
N ASP A 152 5.43 10.41 5.73
CA ASP A 152 5.83 11.06 7.00
C ASP A 152 4.69 11.94 7.55
N GLY A 153 3.65 12.18 6.76
CA GLY A 153 2.48 12.98 7.14
C GLY A 153 1.56 12.29 8.16
N ALA A 154 2.09 11.98 9.34
CA ALA A 154 1.48 11.10 10.34
C ALA A 154 0.06 11.50 10.77
N GLU A 155 -0.14 12.79 11.07
CA GLU A 155 -1.47 13.32 11.43
C GLU A 155 -2.53 13.11 10.34
N LYS A 156 -2.12 12.90 9.08
CA LYS A 156 -3.02 12.80 7.94
C LYS A 156 -3.38 11.35 7.57
N ARG A 157 -2.76 10.32 8.17
CA ARG A 157 -2.91 8.92 7.73
C ARG A 157 -3.78 8.05 8.64
N LYS A 158 -4.66 8.63 9.46
CA LYS A 158 -5.56 7.84 10.32
C LYS A 158 -6.36 6.81 9.51
N GLY A 159 -6.15 5.53 9.84
CA GLY A 159 -6.80 4.38 9.19
C GLY A 159 -6.31 4.04 7.77
N VAL A 160 -5.17 4.61 7.35
CA VAL A 160 -4.47 4.22 6.12
C VAL A 160 -3.22 3.42 6.48
N TYR A 161 -3.18 2.17 6.04
CA TYR A 161 -2.07 1.25 6.26
C TYR A 161 -1.29 1.09 4.95
N VAL A 162 0.03 1.09 5.02
CA VAL A 162 0.88 1.00 3.81
C VAL A 162 1.63 -0.32 3.82
N ILE A 163 1.58 -1.05 2.71
CA ILE A 163 2.34 -2.28 2.52
C ILE A 163 3.15 -2.14 1.22
N GLY A 164 4.47 -2.11 1.31
CA GLY A 164 5.36 -2.19 0.16
C GLY A 164 5.75 -3.64 -0.11
N ALA A 165 5.96 -3.98 -1.38
CA ALA A 165 6.57 -5.24 -1.80
C ALA A 165 7.76 -5.00 -2.72
N THR A 166 8.86 -5.70 -2.45
CA THR A 166 10.06 -5.73 -3.29
C THR A 166 10.47 -7.15 -3.63
N ASN A 167 10.98 -7.35 -4.84
CA ASN A 167 11.63 -8.60 -5.24
C ASN A 167 13.15 -8.57 -5.02
N ARG A 168 13.70 -7.40 -4.66
CA ARG A 168 15.14 -7.13 -4.52
C ARG A 168 15.44 -6.55 -3.14
N PRO A 169 15.43 -7.37 -2.06
CA PRO A 169 15.82 -6.89 -0.74
C PRO A 169 17.23 -6.31 -0.72
N GLU A 170 18.15 -6.80 -1.56
CA GLU A 170 19.53 -6.33 -1.67
C GLU A 170 19.69 -4.90 -2.21
N MET A 171 18.61 -4.30 -2.73
CA MET A 171 18.61 -2.94 -3.29
C MET A 171 18.04 -1.90 -2.31
N MET A 172 17.55 -2.32 -1.14
CA MET A 172 17.01 -1.42 -0.12
C MET A 172 18.07 -1.22 0.98
N ASP A 173 18.68 -0.04 0.99
CA ASP A 173 19.62 0.46 2.01
C ASP A 173 18.85 1.19 3.12
#